data_AF-A0A2D7NV01-F1
#
_entry.id   AF-A0A2D7NV01-F1
#
_cell.length_a   1.000
_cell.length_b   1.000
_cell.length_c   1.000
_cell.angle_alpha   90.00
_cell.angle_beta   90.00
_cell.angle_gamma   90.00
#
_symmetry.space_group_name_H-M   'P 1'
#
loop_
_entity.id
_entity.type
_entity.pdbx_description
1 polymer ?
#
loop_
_entity_poly.entity_id
_entity_poly.type
_entity_poly.pdbx_seq_one_letter_code
_entity_poly.pdbx_strand_id
1 'polypeptide(L)'
;MFRYYYTNDLISELEKELLRDHSIVQLMIDEYDLFLVSKSLFEAIEEGISIEIVVISTSNKKSMKLVNLCKRLIDLNVQIYWRIDKNLFVKEDYFGIFDKEYLISKREQPNFDDAEGLIRFKNDFFNGLALDSRKLSMFDGDIQIQFESNRSIIYPKEEIELSWEVLNAHEVQIEPLDKKFESKGVQNILIDEDTKFTLTAKNKGNIQKKTVFVRVLKIKEIHFDIEVLDPVINEYITINSSSIEDERYAVYLGQKVKISWNIKMIGKLIESKLGNLPLSGFHEFEIFKDTEFNFIFKSLKSTQRKNISLHCFKDSSLFREIETEDIIKKTKKKSFTENFLYLVKDFFSRVFE
;
A
#
# COMPACT_ATOMS: atom_id res chain seq x y z
N MET A 1 -34.47 6.14 -44.66
CA MET A 1 -35.66 6.74 -45.34
C MET A 1 -36.68 6.95 -44.26
N PHE A 2 -37.08 8.20 -44.00
CA PHE A 2 -37.98 8.53 -42.90
C PHE A 2 -39.35 7.89 -43.07
N ARG A 3 -39.84 7.25 -42.01
CA ARG A 3 -41.13 6.55 -42.00
C ARG A 3 -41.93 6.97 -40.77
N TYR A 4 -43.23 7.04 -40.94
CA TYR A 4 -44.17 7.31 -39.87
C TYR A 4 -45.35 6.36 -39.98
N TYR A 5 -45.73 5.78 -38.86
CA TYR A 5 -46.86 4.89 -38.74
C TYR A 5 -47.64 5.21 -37.45
N TYR A 6 -48.97 5.13 -37.52
CA TYR A 6 -49.81 5.18 -36.33
C TYR A 6 -50.67 3.94 -36.22
N THR A 7 -50.90 3.50 -34.98
CA THR A 7 -51.67 2.31 -34.66
C THR A 7 -52.40 2.49 -33.34
N ASN A 8 -53.59 1.91 -33.21
CA ASN A 8 -54.29 1.86 -31.93
C ASN A 8 -53.67 0.79 -30.99
N ASP A 9 -53.00 -0.21 -31.56
CA ASP A 9 -52.27 -1.26 -30.84
C ASP A 9 -50.77 -0.96 -30.89
N LEU A 10 -50.36 0.09 -30.15
CA LEU A 10 -48.98 0.52 -30.09
C LEU A 10 -48.07 -0.61 -29.58
N ILE A 11 -48.52 -1.39 -28.61
CA ILE A 11 -47.71 -2.42 -27.96
C ILE A 11 -47.28 -3.50 -28.95
N SER A 12 -48.22 -4.06 -29.72
CA SER A 12 -47.88 -5.11 -30.67
C SER A 12 -46.87 -4.63 -31.72
N GLU A 13 -46.97 -3.37 -32.15
CA GLU A 13 -46.03 -2.81 -33.13
C GLU A 13 -44.67 -2.50 -32.51
N LEU A 14 -44.62 -1.99 -31.28
CA LEU A 14 -43.36 -1.81 -30.55
C LEU A 14 -42.65 -3.16 -30.32
N GLU A 15 -43.38 -4.20 -29.93
CA GLU A 15 -42.80 -5.55 -29.72
C GLU A 15 -42.19 -6.11 -31.01
N LYS A 16 -42.82 -5.91 -32.17
CA LYS A 16 -42.30 -6.36 -33.47
C LYS A 16 -41.05 -5.59 -33.90
N GLU A 17 -41.05 -4.28 -33.68
CA GLU A 17 -39.97 -3.41 -34.15
C GLU A 17 -38.76 -3.47 -33.22
N LEU A 18 -38.95 -3.72 -31.93
CA LEU A 18 -37.85 -4.00 -30.99
C LEU A 18 -37.04 -5.26 -31.33
N LEU A 19 -37.62 -6.21 -32.09
CA LEU A 19 -36.95 -7.43 -32.56
C LEU A 19 -36.22 -7.26 -33.90
N ARG A 20 -36.14 -6.02 -34.40
CA ARG A 20 -35.43 -5.70 -35.63
C ARG A 20 -34.09 -5.05 -35.31
N ASP A 21 -33.22 -5.06 -36.31
CA ASP A 21 -31.89 -4.47 -36.23
C ASP A 21 -31.98 -2.94 -36.16
N HIS A 22 -31.92 -2.42 -34.94
CA HIS A 22 -31.89 -0.99 -34.62
C HIS A 22 -30.70 -0.70 -33.70
N SER A 23 -30.12 0.48 -33.83
CA SER A 23 -29.04 0.92 -32.93
C SER A 23 -29.58 1.64 -31.70
N ILE A 24 -30.65 2.42 -31.85
CA ILE A 24 -31.21 3.24 -30.78
C ILE A 24 -32.73 3.29 -30.81
N VAL A 25 -33.34 3.20 -29.63
CA VAL A 25 -34.79 3.29 -29.45
C VAL A 25 -35.13 4.26 -28.33
N GLN A 26 -36.05 5.18 -28.61
CA GLN A 26 -36.61 6.12 -27.64
C GLN A 26 -38.11 5.86 -27.47
N LEU A 27 -38.55 5.57 -26.25
CA LEU A 27 -39.95 5.22 -25.96
C LEU A 27 -40.58 6.21 -24.99
N MET A 28 -41.73 6.76 -25.36
CA MET A 28 -42.60 7.51 -24.45
C MET A 28 -43.88 6.70 -24.22
N ILE A 29 -43.99 6.10 -23.04
CA ILE A 29 -45.05 5.15 -22.68
C ILE A 29 -45.48 5.35 -21.23
N ASP A 30 -46.56 4.70 -20.80
CA ASP A 30 -46.95 4.70 -19.39
C ASP A 30 -46.41 3.51 -18.58
N GLU A 31 -46.79 3.46 -17.31
CA GLU A 31 -46.38 2.39 -16.39
C GLU A 31 -46.85 1.00 -16.84
N TYR A 32 -48.03 0.90 -17.45
CA TYR A 32 -48.64 -0.36 -17.85
C TYR A 32 -48.03 -0.86 -19.16
N ASP A 33 -47.89 0.03 -20.13
CA ASP A 33 -47.26 -0.23 -21.42
C ASP A 33 -45.80 -0.71 -21.24
N LEU A 34 -45.07 -0.13 -20.28
CA LEU A 34 -43.71 -0.58 -19.92
C LEU A 34 -43.68 -2.04 -19.45
N PHE A 35 -44.69 -2.48 -18.69
CA PHE A 35 -44.78 -3.89 -18.28
C PHE A 35 -45.04 -4.80 -19.47
N LEU A 36 -45.94 -4.41 -20.37
CA LEU A 36 -46.30 -5.22 -21.53
C LEU A 36 -45.09 -5.42 -22.45
N VAL A 37 -44.42 -4.34 -22.82
CA VAL A 37 -43.28 -4.39 -23.75
C VAL A 37 -41.98 -4.91 -23.09
N SER A 38 -41.98 -5.15 -21.77
CA SER A 38 -40.77 -5.48 -21.01
C SER A 38 -40.02 -6.69 -21.55
N LYS A 39 -40.73 -7.71 -22.05
CA LYS A 39 -40.09 -8.91 -22.59
C LYS A 39 -39.26 -8.58 -23.84
N SER A 40 -39.87 -7.91 -24.81
CA SER A 40 -39.19 -7.48 -26.04
C SER A 40 -38.06 -6.47 -25.76
N LEU A 41 -38.19 -5.65 -24.72
CA LEU A 41 -37.09 -4.78 -24.28
C LEU A 41 -35.86 -5.59 -23.85
N PHE A 42 -36.03 -6.65 -23.05
CA PHE A 42 -34.89 -7.46 -22.63
C PHE A 42 -34.23 -8.17 -23.82
N GLU A 43 -35.02 -8.70 -24.76
CA GLU A 43 -34.52 -9.34 -25.98
C GLU A 43 -33.74 -8.33 -26.85
N ALA A 44 -34.29 -7.14 -27.08
CA ALA A 44 -33.64 -6.05 -27.81
C ALA A 44 -32.29 -5.63 -27.17
N ILE A 45 -32.22 -5.57 -25.84
CA ILE A 45 -30.99 -5.19 -25.14
C ILE A 45 -29.90 -6.25 -25.31
N GLU A 46 -30.26 -7.54 -25.34
CA GLU A 46 -29.32 -8.63 -25.59
C GLU A 46 -28.71 -8.56 -27.00
N GLU A 47 -29.45 -8.02 -27.97
CA GLU A 47 -28.98 -7.75 -29.33
C GLU A 47 -28.10 -6.49 -29.44
N GLY A 48 -27.93 -5.73 -28.35
CA GLY A 48 -27.04 -4.57 -28.27
C GLY A 48 -27.70 -3.22 -28.52
N ILE A 49 -29.03 -3.15 -28.52
CA ILE A 49 -29.80 -1.93 -28.77
C ILE A 49 -29.69 -0.95 -27.59
N SER A 50 -29.44 0.33 -27.88
CA SER A 50 -29.46 1.40 -26.88
C SER A 50 -30.87 1.92 -26.65
N ILE A 51 -31.36 1.89 -25.41
CA ILE A 51 -32.76 2.22 -25.11
C ILE A 51 -32.87 3.39 -24.10
N GLU A 52 -33.70 4.36 -24.45
CA GLU A 52 -34.12 5.46 -23.59
C GLU A 52 -35.64 5.46 -23.44
N ILE A 53 -36.14 5.58 -22.21
CA ILE A 53 -37.57 5.47 -21.91
C ILE A 53 -38.00 6.64 -21.04
N VAL A 54 -39.03 7.37 -21.47
CA VAL A 54 -39.76 8.34 -20.65
C VAL A 54 -41.09 7.69 -20.23
N VAL A 55 -41.23 7.41 -18.94
CA VAL A 55 -42.44 6.86 -18.35
C VAL A 55 -43.34 7.99 -17.86
N ILE A 56 -44.52 8.10 -18.46
CA ILE A 56 -45.55 9.06 -18.06
C ILE A 56 -46.44 8.44 -16.98
N SER A 57 -46.59 9.15 -15.87
CA SER A 57 -47.39 8.71 -14.73
C SER A 57 -48.25 9.84 -14.16
N THR A 58 -49.28 9.46 -13.42
CA THR A 58 -50.08 10.39 -12.62
C THR A 58 -49.54 10.60 -11.20
N SER A 59 -48.55 9.79 -10.77
CA SER A 59 -48.05 9.82 -9.40
C SER A 59 -46.56 9.48 -9.28
N ASN A 60 -46.00 9.73 -8.10
CA ASN A 60 -44.64 9.27 -7.77
C ASN A 60 -44.61 7.86 -7.17
N LYS A 61 -45.75 7.32 -6.76
CA LYS A 61 -45.85 6.02 -6.11
C LYS A 61 -45.65 4.93 -7.17
N LYS A 62 -44.71 4.02 -6.91
CA LYS A 62 -44.38 2.89 -7.80
C LYS A 62 -44.65 1.60 -7.07
N SER A 63 -45.23 0.62 -7.76
CA SER A 63 -45.35 -0.73 -7.21
C SER A 63 -43.98 -1.39 -7.11
N MET A 64 -43.79 -2.32 -6.17
CA MET A 64 -42.53 -3.08 -6.07
C MET A 64 -42.21 -3.87 -7.36
N LYS A 65 -43.24 -4.34 -8.08
CA LYS A 65 -43.06 -4.99 -9.39
C LYS A 65 -42.42 -4.03 -10.39
N LEU A 66 -42.88 -2.77 -10.43
CA LEU A 66 -42.39 -1.76 -11.37
C LEU A 66 -40.98 -1.32 -11.00
N VAL A 67 -40.71 -1.13 -9.71
CA VAL A 67 -39.37 -0.82 -9.22
C VAL A 67 -38.37 -1.91 -9.58
N ASN A 68 -38.75 -3.20 -9.44
CA ASN A 68 -37.89 -4.32 -9.82
C ASN A 68 -37.67 -4.37 -11.35
N LEU A 69 -38.72 -4.15 -12.16
CA LEU A 69 -38.58 -4.06 -13.61
C LEU A 69 -37.61 -2.93 -14.01
N CYS A 70 -37.82 -1.71 -13.53
CA CYS A 70 -36.95 -0.58 -13.80
C CYS A 70 -35.51 -0.85 -13.33
N LYS A 71 -35.32 -1.49 -12.17
CA LYS A 71 -33.99 -1.91 -11.69
C LYS A 71 -33.28 -2.78 -12.72
N ARG A 72 -33.94 -3.85 -13.17
CA ARG A 72 -33.37 -4.81 -14.12
C ARG A 72 -33.00 -4.15 -15.44
N LEU A 73 -33.81 -3.20 -15.91
CA LEU A 73 -33.52 -2.44 -17.12
C LEU A 73 -32.34 -1.47 -16.93
N ILE A 74 -32.31 -0.71 -15.82
CA ILE A 74 -31.20 0.20 -15.49
C ILE A 74 -29.88 -0.57 -15.32
N ASP A 75 -29.93 -1.75 -14.71
CA ASP A 75 -28.78 -2.64 -14.55
C ASP A 75 -28.19 -3.10 -15.90
N LEU A 76 -29.00 -3.10 -16.96
CA LEU A 76 -28.61 -3.34 -18.35
C LEU A 76 -28.37 -2.04 -19.13
N ASN A 77 -28.09 -0.94 -18.44
CA ASN A 77 -27.73 0.36 -19.01
C ASN A 77 -28.86 1.09 -19.79
N VAL A 78 -30.13 0.72 -19.55
CA VAL A 78 -31.30 1.46 -20.08
C VAL A 78 -31.49 2.76 -19.32
N GLN A 79 -31.71 3.86 -20.03
CA GLN A 79 -31.98 5.16 -19.41
C GLN A 79 -33.49 5.32 -19.20
N ILE A 80 -33.93 5.38 -17.95
CA ILE A 80 -35.36 5.56 -17.62
C ILE A 80 -35.59 6.92 -16.95
N TYR A 81 -36.53 7.68 -17.49
CA TYR A 81 -36.96 8.98 -17.00
C TYR A 81 -38.41 8.89 -16.52
N TRP A 82 -38.70 9.48 -15.37
CA TRP A 82 -40.03 9.48 -14.77
C TRP A 82 -40.66 10.87 -14.81
N ARG A 83 -41.77 11.00 -15.52
CA ARG A 83 -42.55 12.24 -15.65
C ARG A 83 -43.90 12.11 -14.98
N ILE A 84 -44.24 13.06 -14.12
CA ILE A 84 -45.62 13.20 -13.62
C ILE A 84 -46.34 14.21 -14.49
N ASP A 85 -47.25 13.74 -15.34
CA ASP A 85 -48.05 14.60 -16.20
C ASP A 85 -49.43 13.99 -16.44
N LYS A 86 -50.44 14.49 -15.72
CA LYS A 86 -51.82 14.00 -15.83
C LYS A 86 -52.45 14.32 -17.19
N ASN A 87 -52.06 15.43 -17.82
CA ASN A 87 -52.63 15.83 -19.10
C ASN A 87 -52.11 14.90 -20.20
N LEU A 88 -50.79 14.68 -20.22
CA LEU A 88 -50.18 13.76 -21.18
C LEU A 88 -50.65 12.31 -20.96
N PHE A 89 -50.82 11.89 -19.71
CA PHE A 89 -51.36 10.57 -19.37
C PHE A 89 -52.78 10.37 -19.92
N VAL A 90 -53.68 11.36 -19.76
CA VAL A 90 -55.06 11.28 -20.30
C VAL A 90 -55.08 11.37 -21.83
N LYS A 91 -54.14 12.12 -22.42
CA LYS A 91 -54.01 12.21 -23.87
C LYS A 91 -53.49 10.93 -24.51
N GLU A 92 -52.81 10.04 -23.77
CA GLU A 92 -52.27 8.78 -24.28
C GLU A 92 -51.55 8.92 -25.65
N ASP A 93 -50.86 10.03 -25.88
CA ASP A 93 -50.13 10.27 -27.14
C ASP A 93 -48.74 9.60 -27.10
N TYR A 94 -48.72 8.33 -26.73
CA TYR A 94 -47.51 7.52 -26.59
C TYR A 94 -46.91 7.16 -27.94
N PHE A 95 -45.59 7.03 -27.99
CA PHE A 95 -44.87 6.74 -29.22
C PHE A 95 -43.51 6.10 -28.98
N GLY A 96 -42.96 5.48 -30.03
CA GLY A 96 -41.60 4.99 -30.11
C GLY A 96 -40.87 5.56 -31.33
N ILE A 97 -39.61 5.93 -31.15
CA ILE A 97 -38.71 6.38 -32.23
C ILE A 97 -37.56 5.38 -32.34
N PHE A 98 -37.36 4.84 -33.54
CA PHE A 98 -36.31 3.88 -33.86
C PHE A 98 -35.31 4.53 -34.82
N ASP A 99 -34.02 4.49 -34.46
CA ASP A 99 -32.89 5.06 -35.20
C ASP A 99 -33.04 6.52 -35.63
N LYS A 100 -33.96 7.26 -35.00
CA LYS A 100 -34.37 8.61 -35.42
C LYS A 100 -34.87 8.68 -36.86
N GLU A 101 -35.24 7.54 -37.45
CA GLU A 101 -35.73 7.42 -38.83
C GLU A 101 -37.16 6.89 -38.90
N TYR A 102 -37.62 6.18 -37.86
CA TYR A 102 -38.94 5.59 -37.84
C TYR A 102 -39.71 5.95 -36.58
N LEU A 103 -40.91 6.49 -36.75
CA LEU A 103 -41.82 6.85 -35.67
C LEU A 103 -43.08 5.98 -35.69
N ILE A 104 -43.39 5.38 -34.55
CA ILE A 104 -44.64 4.65 -34.30
C ILE A 104 -45.41 5.38 -33.22
N SER A 105 -46.62 5.84 -33.52
CA SER A 105 -47.45 6.61 -32.58
C SER A 105 -48.77 5.91 -32.27
N LYS A 106 -49.27 6.02 -31.04
CA LYS A 106 -50.60 5.52 -30.66
C LYS A 106 -51.74 6.28 -31.33
N ARG A 107 -51.50 7.55 -31.65
CA ARG A 107 -52.50 8.45 -32.25
C ARG A 107 -52.02 9.04 -33.56
N GLU A 108 -53.00 9.39 -34.37
CA GLU A 108 -52.80 10.19 -35.58
C GLU A 108 -52.13 11.52 -35.21
N GLN A 109 -51.06 11.84 -35.93
CA GLN A 109 -50.25 13.02 -35.70
C GLN A 109 -50.72 14.18 -36.60
N PRO A 110 -50.41 15.44 -36.23
CA PRO A 110 -50.72 16.59 -37.07
C PRO A 110 -50.15 16.42 -38.48
N ASN A 111 -50.78 17.02 -39.48
CA ASN A 111 -50.24 17.01 -40.84
C ASN A 111 -48.93 17.80 -40.89
N PHE A 112 -47.84 17.11 -41.21
CA PHE A 112 -46.55 17.70 -41.57
C PHE A 112 -46.35 17.52 -43.08
N ASP A 113 -45.65 18.48 -43.70
CA ASP A 113 -45.32 18.42 -45.14
C ASP A 113 -44.34 17.28 -45.47
N ASP A 114 -43.55 16.83 -44.48
CA ASP A 114 -42.57 15.75 -44.59
C ASP A 114 -42.49 14.93 -43.29
N ALA A 115 -42.30 13.61 -43.42
CA ALA A 115 -42.09 12.66 -42.33
C ALA A 115 -40.84 12.99 -41.50
N GLU A 116 -39.78 13.52 -42.13
CA GLU A 116 -38.57 13.95 -41.42
C GLU A 116 -38.88 15.04 -40.39
N GLY A 117 -39.69 16.03 -40.77
CA GLY A 117 -40.09 17.14 -39.90
C GLY A 117 -40.85 16.66 -38.66
N LEU A 118 -41.76 15.69 -38.85
CA LEU A 118 -42.53 15.08 -37.75
C LEU A 118 -41.62 14.32 -36.78
N ILE A 119 -40.69 13.50 -37.29
CA ILE A 119 -39.78 12.71 -36.47
C ILE A 119 -38.86 13.63 -35.67
N ARG A 120 -38.31 14.68 -36.30
CA ARG A 120 -37.51 15.69 -35.61
C ARG A 120 -38.29 16.37 -34.50
N PHE A 121 -39.52 16.80 -34.78
CA PHE A 121 -40.39 17.41 -33.77
C PHE A 121 -40.65 16.47 -32.58
N LYS A 122 -40.94 15.18 -32.83
CA LYS A 122 -41.16 14.19 -31.77
C LYS A 122 -39.89 13.86 -30.99
N ASN A 123 -38.74 13.79 -31.66
CA ASN A 123 -37.44 13.61 -31.01
C ASN A 123 -37.11 14.81 -30.10
N ASP A 124 -37.32 16.04 -30.57
CA ASP A 124 -37.11 17.25 -29.77
C ASP A 124 -38.07 17.31 -28.57
N PHE A 125 -39.32 16.89 -28.77
CA PHE A 125 -40.31 16.74 -27.70
C PHE A 125 -39.88 15.69 -26.66
N PHE A 126 -39.40 14.53 -27.10
CA PHE A 126 -38.87 13.49 -26.22
C PHE A 126 -37.69 14.01 -25.39
N ASN A 127 -36.73 14.67 -26.03
CA ASN A 127 -35.54 15.21 -25.36
C ASN A 127 -35.92 16.29 -24.34
N GLY A 128 -36.85 17.19 -24.69
CA GLY A 128 -37.41 18.17 -23.75
C GLY A 128 -38.07 17.51 -22.54
N LEU A 129 -38.88 16.48 -22.78
CA LEU A 129 -39.49 15.70 -21.70
C LEU A 129 -38.46 15.00 -20.83
N ALA A 130 -37.42 14.39 -21.42
CA ALA A 130 -36.37 13.70 -20.67
C ALA A 130 -35.61 14.66 -19.75
N LEU A 131 -35.30 15.87 -20.22
CA LEU A 131 -34.66 16.94 -19.43
C LEU A 131 -35.55 17.41 -18.28
N ASP A 132 -36.85 17.56 -18.52
CA ASP A 132 -37.84 17.98 -17.53
C ASP A 132 -38.29 16.85 -16.59
N SER A 133 -37.80 15.63 -16.80
CA SER A 133 -38.17 14.43 -16.05
C SER A 133 -37.12 14.04 -15.03
N ARG A 134 -37.56 13.32 -13.98
CA ARG A 134 -36.60 12.75 -13.02
C ARG A 134 -36.01 11.48 -13.61
N LYS A 135 -34.73 11.50 -13.99
CA LYS A 135 -33.98 10.28 -14.32
C LYS A 135 -34.00 9.33 -13.11
N LEU A 136 -34.43 8.09 -13.32
CA LEU A 136 -34.43 7.07 -12.28
C LEU A 136 -32.99 6.58 -12.08
N SER A 137 -32.45 6.83 -10.90
CA SER A 137 -31.21 6.24 -10.43
C SER A 137 -31.52 5.33 -9.24
N MET A 138 -30.90 4.16 -9.19
CA MET A 138 -30.98 3.32 -8.00
C MET A 138 -30.15 3.97 -6.89
N PHE A 139 -30.81 4.37 -5.80
CA PHE A 139 -30.11 4.80 -4.60
C PHE A 139 -29.62 3.54 -3.88
N ASP A 140 -28.36 3.18 -4.08
CA ASP A 140 -27.73 2.00 -3.45
C ASP A 140 -27.49 2.20 -1.94
N GLY A 141 -27.89 3.35 -1.37
CA GLY A 141 -27.58 3.74 0.00
C GLY A 141 -26.16 4.29 0.13
N ASP A 142 -25.89 4.97 1.24
CA ASP A 142 -24.52 5.30 1.60
C ASP A 142 -23.79 4.04 2.04
N ILE A 143 -22.57 3.86 1.54
CA ILE A 143 -21.67 2.82 1.99
C ILE A 143 -21.33 3.11 3.46
N GLN A 144 -21.36 2.09 4.31
CA GLN A 144 -20.90 2.19 5.68
C GLN A 144 -19.74 1.22 5.88
N ILE A 145 -18.61 1.71 6.40
CA ILE A 145 -17.40 0.91 6.60
C ILE A 145 -16.99 0.92 8.08
N GLN A 146 -17.05 -0.25 8.70
CA GLN A 146 -16.29 -0.56 9.91
C GLN A 146 -15.01 -1.29 9.48
N PHE A 147 -13.85 -0.73 9.84
CA PHE A 147 -12.55 -1.30 9.51
C PHE A 147 -11.58 -0.95 10.63
N GLU A 148 -11.09 -1.98 11.31
CA GLU A 148 -10.33 -1.86 12.54
C GLU A 148 -9.20 -2.90 12.59
N SER A 149 -8.20 -2.62 13.44
CA SER A 149 -7.17 -3.58 13.80
C SER A 149 -7.14 -3.74 15.31
N ASN A 150 -6.85 -4.95 15.78
CA ASN A 150 -6.65 -5.21 17.20
C ASN A 150 -5.45 -4.44 17.81
N ARG A 151 -4.45 -4.05 16.99
CA ARG A 151 -3.23 -3.37 17.42
C ARG A 151 -2.76 -2.35 16.38
N SER A 152 -2.42 -1.16 16.83
CA SER A 152 -1.88 -0.09 15.97
C SER A 152 -0.35 0.09 16.07
N ILE A 153 0.29 -0.52 17.07
CA ILE A 153 1.74 -0.44 17.30
C ILE A 153 2.25 -1.83 17.69
N ILE A 154 3.26 -2.32 16.98
CA ILE A 154 3.82 -3.68 17.14
C ILE A 154 5.36 -3.70 17.04
N TYR A 155 5.97 -4.82 17.38
CA TYR A 155 7.36 -5.12 17.02
C TYR A 155 7.45 -5.88 15.67
N PRO A 156 8.62 -5.89 15.00
CA PRO A 156 8.78 -6.61 13.74
C PRO A 156 8.42 -8.10 13.89
N LYS A 157 7.76 -8.67 12.89
CA LYS A 157 7.30 -10.07 12.81
C LYS A 157 6.22 -10.45 13.83
N GLU A 158 5.51 -9.47 14.38
CA GLU A 158 4.30 -9.72 15.14
C GLU A 158 3.08 -9.87 14.21
N GLU A 159 2.12 -10.68 14.67
CA GLU A 159 0.86 -10.90 13.97
C GLU A 159 -0.21 -9.93 14.51
N ILE A 160 -0.97 -9.34 13.59
CA ILE A 160 -2.12 -8.49 13.88
C ILE A 160 -3.39 -9.09 13.27
N GLU A 161 -4.52 -8.75 13.86
CA GLU A 161 -5.84 -9.10 13.36
C GLU A 161 -6.49 -7.84 12.76
N LEU A 162 -6.93 -7.93 11.51
CA LEU A 162 -7.76 -6.94 10.84
C LEU A 162 -9.20 -7.44 10.79
N SER A 163 -10.15 -6.59 11.16
CA SER A 163 -11.59 -6.88 11.10
C SER A 163 -12.32 -5.82 10.28
N TRP A 164 -13.27 -6.26 9.46
CA TRP A 164 -14.11 -5.35 8.68
C TRP A 164 -15.57 -5.80 8.58
N GLU A 165 -16.44 -4.82 8.46
CA GLU A 165 -17.86 -4.97 8.15
C GLU A 165 -18.31 -3.80 7.28
N VAL A 166 -18.83 -4.12 6.09
CA VAL A 166 -19.22 -3.17 5.07
C VAL A 166 -20.69 -3.38 4.72
N LEU A 167 -21.48 -2.31 4.79
CA LEU A 167 -22.88 -2.30 4.37
C LEU A 167 -23.02 -1.51 3.06
N ASN A 168 -23.98 -1.93 2.23
CA ASN A 168 -24.34 -1.28 0.96
C ASN A 168 -23.22 -1.21 -0.09
N ALA A 169 -22.30 -2.19 -0.09
CA ALA A 169 -21.26 -2.35 -1.11
C ALA A 169 -21.37 -3.69 -1.82
N HIS A 170 -21.07 -3.70 -3.12
CA HIS A 170 -21.03 -4.89 -3.96
C HIS A 170 -19.60 -5.41 -4.17
N GLU A 171 -18.60 -4.57 -3.91
CA GLU A 171 -17.18 -4.91 -4.03
C GLU A 171 -16.40 -4.33 -2.85
N VAL A 172 -15.58 -5.16 -2.20
CA VAL A 172 -14.67 -4.77 -1.12
C VAL A 172 -13.27 -5.24 -1.46
N GLN A 173 -12.29 -4.35 -1.37
CA GLN A 173 -10.87 -4.61 -1.62
C GLN A 173 -10.02 -3.99 -0.51
N ILE A 174 -9.00 -4.70 -0.05
CA ILE A 174 -8.06 -4.20 0.97
C ILE A 174 -6.65 -4.20 0.38
N GLU A 175 -6.01 -3.03 0.30
CA GLU A 175 -4.59 -2.89 -0.06
C GLU A 175 -3.75 -2.95 1.22
N PRO A 176 -2.58 -3.63 1.24
CA PRO A 176 -1.86 -4.26 0.11
C PRO A 176 -2.18 -5.76 -0.10
N LEU A 177 -3.33 -6.26 0.32
CA LEU A 177 -3.66 -7.70 0.20
C LEU A 177 -4.11 -8.10 -1.22
N ASP A 178 -4.42 -7.11 -2.08
CA ASP A 178 -4.74 -7.23 -3.51
C ASP A 178 -5.73 -8.35 -3.88
N LYS A 179 -6.70 -8.60 -2.99
CA LYS A 179 -7.78 -9.56 -3.18
C LYS A 179 -9.14 -8.93 -2.91
N LYS A 180 -10.19 -9.47 -3.54
CA LYS A 180 -11.57 -9.13 -3.22
C LYS A 180 -12.00 -9.89 -1.97
N PHE A 181 -12.69 -9.20 -1.08
CA PHE A 181 -13.18 -9.73 0.18
C PHE A 181 -14.70 -9.70 0.22
N GLU A 182 -15.27 -10.58 1.05
CA GLU A 182 -16.67 -10.52 1.44
C GLU A 182 -16.96 -9.26 2.26
N SER A 183 -18.23 -8.91 2.38
CA SER A 183 -18.69 -7.72 3.11
C SER A 183 -18.31 -7.73 4.60
N LYS A 184 -18.06 -8.91 5.19
CA LYS A 184 -17.60 -9.07 6.57
C LYS A 184 -16.48 -10.11 6.64
N GLY A 185 -15.45 -9.83 7.43
CA GLY A 185 -14.34 -10.76 7.60
C GLY A 185 -13.36 -10.38 8.69
N VAL A 186 -12.49 -11.33 8.99
CA VAL A 186 -11.35 -11.20 9.91
C VAL A 186 -10.14 -11.86 9.25
N GLN A 187 -8.97 -11.21 9.31
CA GLN A 187 -7.74 -11.75 8.75
C GLN A 187 -6.53 -11.45 9.64
N ASN A 188 -5.69 -12.47 9.85
CA ASN A 188 -4.43 -12.33 10.55
C ASN A 188 -3.27 -12.12 9.57
N ILE A 189 -2.36 -11.21 9.91
CA ILE A 189 -1.25 -10.79 9.04
C ILE A 189 0.00 -10.57 9.88
N LEU A 190 1.12 -11.12 9.42
CA LEU A 190 2.46 -10.85 9.95
C LEU A 190 3.02 -9.56 9.33
N ILE A 191 3.49 -8.63 10.18
CA ILE A 191 3.96 -7.32 9.75
C ILE A 191 5.40 -7.08 10.22
N ASP A 192 6.27 -6.71 9.28
CA ASP A 192 7.71 -6.47 9.52
C ASP A 192 8.09 -4.99 9.42
N GLU A 193 7.31 -4.20 8.68
CA GLU A 193 7.51 -2.77 8.48
C GLU A 193 6.20 -1.97 8.60
N ASP A 194 6.32 -0.64 8.74
CA ASP A 194 5.17 0.26 8.85
C ASP A 194 4.20 0.04 7.68
N THR A 195 3.01 -0.48 7.97
CA THR A 195 2.06 -0.87 6.94
C THR A 195 0.77 -0.05 7.05
N LYS A 196 0.33 0.49 5.91
CA LYS A 196 -0.95 1.19 5.78
C LYS A 196 -1.94 0.29 5.05
N PHE A 197 -3.02 -0.08 5.73
CA PHE A 197 -4.12 -0.82 5.13
C PHE A 197 -5.21 0.13 4.67
N THR A 198 -5.67 -0.03 3.42
CA THR A 198 -6.77 0.78 2.88
C THR A 198 -7.86 -0.14 2.35
N LEU A 199 -9.03 -0.10 3.01
CA LEU A 199 -10.23 -0.77 2.54
C LEU A 199 -10.99 0.16 1.62
N THR A 200 -11.21 -0.27 0.38
CA THR A 200 -12.05 0.39 -0.63
C THR A 200 -13.30 -0.42 -0.84
N ALA A 201 -14.46 0.19 -0.60
CA ALA A 201 -15.77 -0.39 -0.85
C ALA A 201 -16.47 0.38 -1.98
N LYS A 202 -17.11 -0.35 -2.89
CA LYS A 202 -17.81 0.24 -4.05
C LYS A 202 -19.25 -0.26 -4.16
N ASN A 203 -20.14 0.63 -4.56
CA ASN A 203 -21.46 0.31 -5.08
C ASN A 203 -21.63 0.92 -6.49
N LYS A 204 -22.81 0.82 -7.12
CA LYS A 204 -22.96 1.22 -8.53
C LYS A 204 -22.81 2.74 -8.75
N GLY A 205 -22.87 3.55 -7.69
CA GLY A 205 -22.80 5.01 -7.78
C GLY A 205 -21.78 5.70 -6.87
N ASN A 206 -21.15 4.99 -5.93
CA ASN A 206 -20.31 5.58 -4.89
C ASN A 206 -19.13 4.66 -4.54
N ILE A 207 -18.02 5.29 -4.15
CA ILE A 207 -16.81 4.63 -3.69
C ILE A 207 -16.43 5.26 -2.35
N GLN A 208 -16.29 4.43 -1.33
CA GLN A 208 -15.85 4.88 -0.01
C GLN A 208 -14.60 4.14 0.42
N LYS A 209 -13.73 4.84 1.14
CA LYS A 209 -12.44 4.32 1.62
C LYS A 209 -12.29 4.54 3.11
N LYS A 210 -11.68 3.56 3.80
CA LYS A 210 -11.26 3.69 5.20
C LYS A 210 -9.86 3.11 5.36
N THR A 211 -9.06 3.74 6.20
CA THR A 211 -7.65 3.38 6.39
C THR A 211 -7.38 3.02 7.84
N VAL A 212 -6.56 1.99 8.03
CA VAL A 212 -5.94 1.63 9.30
C VAL A 212 -4.43 1.64 9.11
N PHE A 213 -3.70 2.26 10.04
CA PHE A 213 -2.23 2.35 9.99
C PHE A 213 -1.63 1.59 11.17
N VAL A 214 -0.64 0.76 10.88
CA VAL A 214 0.06 -0.08 11.85
C VAL A 214 1.53 0.28 11.85
N ARG A 215 2.01 0.75 13.00
CA ARG A 215 3.40 1.19 13.17
C ARG A 215 4.26 0.08 13.76
N VAL A 216 5.40 -0.18 13.15
CA VAL A 216 6.42 -1.11 13.62
C VAL A 216 7.52 -0.36 14.35
N LEU A 217 7.74 -0.72 15.62
CA LEU A 217 8.81 -0.14 16.42
C LEU A 217 10.16 -0.73 16.00
N LYS A 218 11.04 0.12 15.46
CA LYS A 218 12.44 -0.25 15.21
C LYS A 218 13.11 -0.66 16.52
N ILE A 219 13.69 -1.86 16.54
CA ILE A 219 14.53 -2.32 17.66
C ILE A 219 15.82 -1.51 17.59
N LYS A 220 16.17 -0.81 18.68
CA LYS A 220 17.47 -0.13 18.77
C LYS A 220 18.56 -1.19 18.87
N GLU A 221 19.48 -1.20 17.93
CA GLU A 221 20.63 -2.11 17.96
C GLU A 221 21.67 -1.64 18.97
N ILE A 222 22.37 -2.61 19.59
CA ILE A 222 23.57 -2.35 20.38
C ILE A 222 24.74 -2.00 19.47
N HIS A 223 25.53 -1.01 19.86
CA HIS A 223 26.69 -0.53 19.11
C HIS A 223 27.95 -0.61 19.97
N PHE A 224 29.07 -0.92 19.31
CA PHE A 224 30.39 -1.00 19.90
C PHE A 224 31.35 -0.13 19.08
N ASP A 225 32.07 0.73 19.78
CA ASP A 225 33.15 1.52 19.21
C ASP A 225 34.47 0.80 19.49
N ILE A 226 35.32 0.66 18.47
CA ILE A 226 36.63 0.03 18.61
C ILE A 226 37.70 1.06 18.30
N GLU A 227 38.55 1.28 19.30
CA GLU A 227 39.68 2.19 19.25
C GLU A 227 40.98 1.39 19.36
N VAL A 228 42.01 1.79 18.63
CA VAL A 228 43.36 1.22 18.75
C VAL A 228 44.35 2.32 19.05
N LEU A 229 45.33 2.03 19.91
CA LEU A 229 46.42 2.97 20.18
C LEU A 229 47.34 3.01 18.97
N ASP A 230 47.41 4.17 18.31
CA ASP A 230 48.35 4.39 17.21
C ASP A 230 49.75 4.65 17.80
N PRO A 231 50.76 3.81 17.49
CA PRO A 231 52.11 3.94 18.04
C PRO A 231 52.86 5.19 17.52
N VAL A 232 52.46 5.77 16.38
CA VAL A 232 53.13 6.92 15.77
C VAL A 232 52.70 8.23 16.43
N ILE A 233 51.40 8.38 16.70
CA ILE A 233 50.83 9.60 17.30
C ILE A 233 50.53 9.46 18.79
N ASN A 234 50.63 8.24 19.35
CA ASN A 234 50.36 7.91 20.76
C ASN A 234 48.95 8.32 21.23
N GLU A 235 47.97 8.21 20.33
CA GLU A 235 46.56 8.50 20.59
C GLU A 235 45.67 7.33 20.17
N TYR A 236 44.49 7.23 20.78
CA TYR A 236 43.48 6.23 20.40
C TYR A 236 42.74 6.68 19.14
N ILE A 237 42.77 5.84 18.11
CA ILE A 237 42.05 6.07 16.85
C ILE A 237 40.92 5.06 16.68
N THR A 238 39.73 5.53 16.30
CA THR A 238 38.60 4.67 15.99
C THR A 238 38.81 3.98 14.65
N ILE A 239 38.61 2.66 14.62
CA ILE A 239 38.69 1.85 13.40
C ILE A 239 37.31 1.36 12.99
N ASN A 240 37.08 1.32 11.68
CA ASN A 240 35.82 0.86 11.10
C ASN A 240 35.96 -0.58 10.60
N SER A 241 34.87 -1.33 10.64
CA SER A 241 34.82 -2.68 10.08
C SER A 241 34.87 -2.67 8.56
N SER A 242 35.25 -3.81 7.98
CA SER A 242 35.26 -3.99 6.52
C SER A 242 33.86 -3.99 5.88
N SER A 243 32.82 -4.31 6.65
CA SER A 243 31.41 -4.20 6.23
C SER A 243 30.50 -3.94 7.43
N ILE A 244 29.29 -3.44 7.17
CA ILE A 244 28.29 -3.11 8.19
C ILE A 244 27.72 -4.37 8.88
N GLU A 245 27.73 -5.51 8.18
CA GLU A 245 27.19 -6.78 8.67
C GLU A 245 28.26 -7.70 9.29
N ASP A 246 29.52 -7.64 8.82
CA ASP A 246 30.65 -8.35 9.42
C ASP A 246 31.57 -7.36 10.16
N GLU A 247 31.42 -7.31 11.48
CA GLU A 247 32.28 -6.55 12.42
C GLU A 247 33.69 -7.16 12.53
N ARG A 248 34.41 -7.16 11.39
CA ARG A 248 35.79 -7.62 11.22
C ARG A 248 36.74 -6.42 11.17
N TYR A 249 37.73 -6.44 12.05
CA TYR A 249 38.72 -5.39 12.19
C TYR A 249 40.12 -5.97 12.06
N ALA A 250 41.02 -5.20 11.47
CA ALA A 250 42.43 -5.53 11.36
C ALA A 250 43.20 -4.75 12.42
N VAL A 251 44.04 -5.44 13.20
CA VAL A 251 44.85 -4.82 14.27
C VAL A 251 46.28 -5.35 14.22
N TYR A 252 47.27 -4.52 14.54
CA TYR A 252 48.67 -4.96 14.61
C TYR A 252 48.93 -5.87 15.82
N LEU A 253 49.84 -6.82 15.67
CA LEU A 253 50.31 -7.65 16.78
C LEU A 253 50.92 -6.79 17.91
N GLY A 254 50.46 -6.96 19.14
CA GLY A 254 50.92 -6.23 20.32
C GLY A 254 50.27 -4.85 20.51
N GLN A 255 49.34 -4.47 19.64
CA GLN A 255 48.65 -3.19 19.75
C GLN A 255 47.61 -3.21 20.88
N LYS A 256 47.46 -2.08 21.58
CA LYS A 256 46.39 -1.88 22.56
C LYS A 256 45.08 -1.57 21.85
N VAL A 257 44.06 -2.36 22.15
CA VAL A 257 42.70 -2.25 21.63
C VAL A 257 41.77 -1.89 22.79
N LYS A 258 40.87 -0.95 22.53
CA LYS A 258 39.83 -0.53 23.45
C LYS A 258 38.47 -0.68 22.77
N ILE A 259 37.60 -1.50 23.35
CA ILE A 259 36.22 -1.69 22.91
C ILE A 259 35.32 -0.95 23.89
N SER A 260 34.58 0.05 23.43
CA SER A 260 33.62 0.82 24.23
C SER A 260 32.18 0.60 23.80
N TRP A 261 31.27 0.66 24.77
CA TRP A 261 29.83 0.52 24.52
C TRP A 261 29.01 1.43 25.43
N ASN A 262 27.88 1.89 24.90
CA ASN A 262 26.92 2.70 25.65
C ASN A 262 25.48 2.31 25.29
N ILE A 263 24.96 1.32 26.00
CA ILE A 263 23.62 0.76 25.78
C ILE A 263 22.62 1.51 26.66
N LYS A 264 21.79 2.35 26.02
CA LYS A 264 20.71 3.10 26.70
C LYS A 264 19.46 2.25 27.00
N MET A 265 19.51 0.95 26.71
CA MET A 265 18.41 0.00 26.89
C MET A 265 18.53 -0.76 28.22
N ILE A 266 17.40 -1.08 28.84
CA ILE A 266 17.37 -1.92 30.05
C ILE A 266 17.58 -3.38 29.67
N GLY A 267 18.60 -4.02 30.25
CA GLY A 267 18.89 -5.43 30.01
C GLY A 267 20.16 -5.90 30.71
N LYS A 268 20.63 -7.08 30.32
CA LYS A 268 21.93 -7.64 30.72
C LYS A 268 22.79 -7.85 29.49
N LEU A 269 24.01 -7.30 29.50
CA LEU A 269 25.03 -7.55 28.50
C LEU A 269 25.95 -8.66 29.01
N ILE A 270 26.16 -9.68 28.19
CA ILE A 270 27.00 -10.84 28.50
C ILE A 270 27.96 -11.05 27.34
N GLU A 271 29.22 -11.31 27.64
CA GLU A 271 30.22 -11.77 26.68
C GLU A 271 30.77 -13.13 27.13
N SER A 272 31.10 -13.99 26.16
CA SER A 272 31.52 -15.37 26.39
C SER A 272 32.76 -15.54 27.26
N LYS A 273 33.73 -14.63 27.20
CA LYS A 273 35.01 -14.63 27.94
C LYS A 273 35.01 -13.65 29.11
N LEU A 274 34.32 -12.50 28.98
CA LEU A 274 34.31 -11.43 30.00
C LEU A 274 33.15 -11.57 31.00
N GLY A 275 32.15 -12.41 30.72
CA GLY A 275 31.00 -12.61 31.60
C GLY A 275 30.00 -11.45 31.55
N ASN A 276 29.41 -11.11 32.70
CA ASN A 276 28.40 -10.04 32.78
C ASN A 276 29.08 -8.67 32.73
N LEU A 277 28.65 -7.84 31.78
CA LEU A 277 29.19 -6.50 31.54
C LEU A 277 28.18 -5.42 31.96
N PRO A 278 28.65 -4.23 32.40
CA PRO A 278 27.80 -3.07 32.62
C PRO A 278 27.20 -2.57 31.30
N LEU A 279 26.11 -1.80 31.36
CA LEU A 279 25.45 -1.24 30.17
C LEU A 279 26.22 -0.09 29.50
N SER A 280 27.12 0.54 30.24
CA SER A 280 28.06 1.54 29.73
C SER A 280 29.45 1.25 30.27
N GLY A 281 30.45 1.16 29.42
CA GLY A 281 31.82 0.86 29.82
C GLY A 281 32.77 0.69 28.65
N PHE A 282 34.00 0.30 28.98
CA PHE A 282 35.02 -0.06 28.00
C PHE A 282 35.86 -1.23 28.49
N HIS A 283 36.45 -1.96 27.55
CA HIS A 283 37.42 -3.02 27.82
C HIS A 283 38.69 -2.76 26.99
N GLU A 284 39.83 -2.68 27.68
CA GLU A 284 41.14 -2.40 27.09
C GLU A 284 42.06 -3.61 27.27
N PHE A 285 42.74 -4.03 26.20
CA PHE A 285 43.66 -5.18 26.22
C PHE A 285 44.69 -5.10 25.09
N GLU A 286 45.78 -5.84 25.22
CA GLU A 286 46.79 -6.01 24.16
C GLU A 286 46.51 -7.27 23.35
N ILE A 287 46.54 -7.16 22.02
CA ILE A 287 46.17 -8.27 21.13
C ILE A 287 47.41 -9.01 20.62
N PHE A 288 47.51 -10.31 20.90
CA PHE A 288 48.64 -11.15 20.48
C PHE A 288 48.24 -12.30 19.54
N LYS A 289 46.95 -12.46 19.28
CA LYS A 289 46.37 -13.49 18.41
C LYS A 289 45.00 -13.06 17.95
N ASP A 290 44.54 -13.65 16.85
CA ASP A 290 43.19 -13.48 16.36
C ASP A 290 42.19 -13.79 17.47
N THR A 291 41.29 -12.84 17.71
CA THR A 291 40.39 -12.88 18.86
C THR A 291 38.98 -12.52 18.42
N GLU A 292 38.03 -13.40 18.74
CA GLU A 292 36.60 -13.18 18.55
C GLU A 292 35.91 -12.93 19.89
N PHE A 293 34.94 -12.00 19.88
CA PHE A 293 34.07 -11.67 21.00
C PHE A 293 32.61 -11.85 20.57
N ASN A 294 31.82 -12.54 21.40
CA ASN A 294 30.39 -12.73 21.15
C ASN A 294 29.58 -12.06 22.25
N PHE A 295 29.05 -10.88 21.93
CA PHE A 295 28.23 -10.09 22.83
C PHE A 295 26.76 -10.47 22.67
N ILE A 296 26.14 -10.85 23.79
CA ILE A 296 24.73 -11.19 23.88
C ILE A 296 24.06 -10.18 24.81
N PHE A 297 23.18 -9.35 24.25
CA PHE A 297 22.35 -8.45 25.04
C PHE A 297 20.94 -9.02 25.18
N LYS A 298 20.53 -9.30 26.42
CA LYS A 298 19.19 -9.78 26.75
C LYS A 298 18.36 -8.66 27.37
N SER A 299 17.30 -8.25 26.67
CA SER A 299 16.25 -7.37 27.20
C SER A 299 15.00 -8.18 27.55
N LEU A 300 13.98 -7.53 28.12
CA LEU A 300 12.69 -8.17 28.45
C LEU A 300 11.95 -8.71 27.21
N LYS A 301 12.22 -8.16 26.02
CA LYS A 301 11.45 -8.42 24.79
C LYS A 301 12.27 -9.00 23.64
N SER A 302 13.60 -8.83 23.67
CA SER A 302 14.49 -9.25 22.57
C SER A 302 15.86 -9.66 23.07
N THR A 303 16.50 -10.58 22.34
CA THR A 303 17.91 -10.93 22.51
C THR A 303 18.67 -10.50 21.26
N GLN A 304 19.67 -9.65 21.42
CA GLN A 304 20.56 -9.22 20.34
C GLN A 304 21.91 -9.94 20.48
N ARG A 305 22.53 -10.26 19.35
CA ARG A 305 23.86 -10.88 19.28
C ARG A 305 24.74 -10.07 18.34
N LYS A 306 25.95 -9.74 18.79
CA LYS A 306 26.99 -9.08 17.98
C LYS A 306 28.30 -9.85 18.10
N ASN A 307 28.93 -10.10 16.96
CA ASN A 307 30.21 -10.81 16.88
C ASN A 307 31.28 -9.85 16.36
N ILE A 308 32.27 -9.55 17.21
CA ILE A 308 33.42 -8.72 16.86
C ILE A 308 34.62 -9.63 16.66
N SER A 309 35.24 -9.56 15.49
CA SER A 309 36.39 -10.36 15.11
C SER A 309 37.58 -9.47 14.82
N LEU A 310 38.66 -9.67 15.58
CA LEU A 310 39.91 -8.92 15.46
C LEU A 310 40.97 -9.84 14.85
N HIS A 311 41.43 -9.51 13.64
CA HIS A 311 42.48 -10.22 12.94
C HIS A 311 43.84 -9.54 13.15
N CYS A 312 44.80 -10.30 13.66
CA CYS A 312 46.15 -9.82 13.93
C CYS A 312 47.03 -9.95 12.70
N PHE A 313 47.72 -8.87 12.34
CA PHE A 313 48.76 -8.92 11.32
C PHE A 313 50.11 -8.45 11.88
N LYS A 314 51.17 -9.06 11.36
CA LYS A 314 52.55 -8.70 11.69
C LYS A 314 53.01 -7.69 10.66
N ASP A 315 53.20 -6.45 11.07
CA ASP A 315 53.98 -5.51 10.30
C ASP A 315 55.39 -5.41 10.88
N SER A 316 56.34 -5.90 10.09
CA SER A 316 57.76 -5.91 10.43
C SER A 316 58.42 -4.52 10.44
N SER A 317 57.70 -3.47 10.03
CA SER A 317 58.23 -2.10 9.89
C SER A 317 57.90 -1.16 11.05
N LEU A 318 56.74 -1.31 11.71
CA LEU A 318 56.26 -0.38 12.75
C LEU A 318 56.81 -0.65 14.17
N PHE A 319 57.25 -1.87 14.48
CA PHE A 319 57.74 -2.24 15.82
C PHE A 319 59.28 -2.29 15.94
N ARG A 320 60.03 -1.89 14.89
CA ARG A 320 61.51 -1.93 14.92
C ARG A 320 62.16 -0.89 15.83
N GLU A 321 61.45 0.19 16.20
CA GLU A 321 62.07 1.24 17.01
C GLU A 321 62.23 0.86 18.49
N ILE A 322 61.36 0.00 19.03
CA ILE A 322 61.42 -0.41 20.44
C ILE A 322 62.62 -1.34 20.70
N GLU A 323 62.97 -2.22 19.76
CA GLU A 323 64.18 -3.05 19.88
C GLU A 323 65.46 -2.20 19.78
N THR A 324 65.47 -1.15 18.96
CA THR A 324 66.65 -0.27 18.87
C THR A 324 66.88 0.55 20.12
N GLU A 325 65.85 1.03 20.83
CA GLU A 325 66.08 1.75 22.10
C GLU A 325 66.62 0.84 23.22
N ASP A 326 66.13 -0.40 23.33
CA ASP A 326 66.60 -1.35 24.34
C ASP A 326 68.00 -1.91 24.02
N ILE A 327 68.32 -2.08 22.74
CA ILE A 327 69.68 -2.40 22.30
C ILE A 327 70.59 -1.19 22.54
N ILE A 328 70.20 0.04 22.21
CA ILE A 328 71.03 1.24 22.44
C ILE A 328 71.24 1.50 23.93
N LYS A 329 70.24 1.28 24.80
CA LYS A 329 70.40 1.36 26.27
C LYS A 329 71.29 0.25 26.83
N LYS A 330 71.18 -1.00 26.34
CA LYS A 330 72.09 -2.10 26.72
C LYS A 330 73.51 -1.91 26.20
N THR A 331 73.68 -1.36 25.00
CA THR A 331 75.00 -1.13 24.37
C THR A 331 75.71 0.06 25.01
N LYS A 332 75.00 1.14 25.37
CA LYS A 332 75.58 2.26 26.16
C LYS A 332 76.03 1.81 27.56
N LYS A 333 75.27 0.95 28.24
CA LYS A 333 75.67 0.39 29.55
C LYS A 333 76.91 -0.50 29.45
N LYS A 334 77.02 -1.35 28.41
CA LYS A 334 78.20 -2.20 28.17
C LYS A 334 79.45 -1.39 27.81
N SER A 335 79.34 -0.36 26.95
CA SER A 335 80.51 0.43 26.53
C SER A 335 81.09 1.28 27.68
N PHE A 336 80.24 1.73 28.61
CA PHE A 336 80.71 2.49 29.77
C PHE A 336 81.43 1.58 30.78
N THR A 337 80.97 0.35 30.98
CA THR A 337 81.66 -0.61 31.87
C THR A 337 82.98 -1.09 31.30
N GLU A 338 83.09 -1.28 29.97
CA GLU A 338 84.34 -1.70 29.32
C GLU A 338 85.38 -0.57 29.27
N ASN A 339 84.97 0.68 29.01
CA ASN A 339 85.87 1.85 29.08
C ASN A 339 86.29 2.18 30.52
N PHE A 340 85.42 2.00 31.51
CA PHE A 340 85.78 2.18 32.92
C PHE A 340 86.76 1.10 33.39
N LEU A 341 86.57 -0.17 33.00
CA LEU A 341 87.50 -1.26 33.30
C LEU A 341 88.86 -1.08 32.62
N TYR A 342 88.90 -0.52 31.41
CA TYR A 342 90.15 -0.21 30.70
C TYR A 342 90.91 0.94 31.38
N LEU A 343 90.22 2.02 31.77
CA LEU A 343 90.82 3.14 32.50
C LEU A 343 91.33 2.73 33.90
N VAL A 344 90.60 1.87 34.60
CA VAL A 344 91.06 1.33 35.89
C VAL A 344 92.29 0.42 35.70
N LYS A 345 92.32 -0.42 34.64
CA LYS A 345 93.50 -1.25 34.34
C LYS A 345 94.73 -0.43 33.97
N ASP A 346 94.58 0.63 33.16
CA ASP A 346 95.69 1.50 32.74
C ASP A 346 96.17 2.41 33.90
N PHE A 347 95.29 2.74 34.85
CA PHE A 347 95.68 3.45 36.07
C PHE A 347 96.48 2.54 37.02
N PHE A 348 96.05 1.29 37.23
CA PHE A 348 96.78 0.36 38.11
C PHE A 348 98.10 -0.13 37.53
N SER A 349 98.24 -0.22 36.20
CA SER A 349 99.53 -0.57 35.56
C SER A 349 100.57 0.54 35.65
N ARG A 350 100.17 1.81 35.77
CA ARG A 350 101.09 2.95 35.91
C ARG A 350 101.48 3.29 37.35
N VAL A 351 100.74 2.77 38.33
CA VAL A 351 100.98 3.05 39.77
C VAL A 351 101.82 1.96 40.45
N PHE A 352 101.97 0.79 39.82
CA PHE A 352 102.72 -0.36 40.37
C PHE A 352 103.96 -0.76 39.54
N GLU A 353 104.56 0.18 38.81
CA GLU A 353 105.97 0.07 38.37
C GLU A 353 106.90 0.87 39.29
#